data_AF-A0A8C3SWI7-F1
#
_entry.id   AF-A0A8C3SWI7-F1
#
_cell.length_a   1.000
_cell.length_b   1.000
_cell.length_c   1.000
_cell.angle_alpha   90.00
_cell.angle_beta   90.00
_cell.angle_gamma   90.00
#
_symmetry.space_group_name_H-M   'P 1'
#
loop_
_entity.id
_entity.type
_entity.pdbx_description
1 polymer ?
#
loop_
_entity_poly.entity_id
_entity_poly.type
_entity_poly.pdbx_seq_one_letter_code
_entity_poly.pdbx_strand_id
1 'polypeptide(L)'
;MCGPLAECENMKTWQRMFDQKMEWEKPNDTWSLIFLSIECGGWPGRRVKCPFLSPCRFQCSCCARCWPSAQVPIFFHMHLDRSQGQGQVKRRVCGQKCKKCHGAKFETLTFSQENIERILDNLVLKIREKCYREFIANRDLADPIVEEDVEGPHDTTRCEACALGICYRSTYGSVIPASLAAASQPGQLAWWGADTESDWKLLCYVLPVLVALLVLAVLFSGK
;
A
#
# COMPACT_ATOMS: atom_id res chain seq x y z
N MET A 1 -17.96 -12.31 -10.61
CA MET A 1 -17.65 -13.08 -11.85
C MET A 1 -16.14 -13.11 -12.04
N CYS A 2 -15.56 -14.19 -12.58
CA CYS A 2 -14.16 -14.21 -13.01
C CYS A 2 -14.07 -14.56 -14.51
N GLY A 3 -13.22 -13.85 -15.24
CA GLY A 3 -12.99 -13.98 -16.68
C GLY A 3 -11.89 -13.01 -17.13
N PRO A 4 -11.24 -13.22 -18.30
CA PRO A 4 -10.39 -12.19 -18.92
C PRO A 4 -11.12 -10.86 -19.16
N LEU A 5 -12.41 -10.94 -19.51
CA LEU A 5 -13.29 -9.76 -19.60
C LEU A 5 -13.49 -9.11 -18.24
N ALA A 6 -13.62 -9.90 -17.17
CA ALA A 6 -13.77 -9.37 -15.82
C ALA A 6 -12.51 -8.65 -15.34
N GLU A 7 -11.32 -9.10 -15.74
CA GLU A 7 -10.05 -8.41 -15.46
C GLU A 7 -9.95 -7.07 -16.20
N CYS A 8 -10.28 -7.04 -17.49
CA CYS A 8 -10.29 -5.81 -18.27
C CYS A 8 -11.25 -4.77 -17.67
N GLU A 9 -12.46 -5.19 -17.31
CA GLU A 9 -13.42 -4.32 -16.62
C GLU A 9 -12.95 -3.90 -15.22
N ASN A 10 -12.23 -4.78 -14.50
CA ASN A 10 -11.60 -4.42 -13.24
C ASN A 10 -10.58 -3.30 -13.44
N MET A 11 -9.66 -3.43 -14.41
CA MET A 11 -8.66 -2.42 -14.73
C MET A 11 -9.28 -1.09 -15.14
N LYS A 12 -10.34 -1.11 -15.94
CA LYS A 12 -11.10 0.11 -16.28
C LYS A 12 -11.72 0.75 -15.05
N THR A 13 -12.24 -0.05 -14.12
CA THR A 13 -12.82 0.44 -12.86
C THR A 13 -11.77 1.11 -11.99
N TRP A 14 -10.60 0.48 -11.83
CA TRP A 14 -9.43 1.06 -11.16
C TRP A 14 -9.05 2.41 -11.77
N GLN A 15 -8.88 2.47 -13.10
CA GLN A 15 -8.45 3.67 -13.80
C GLN A 15 -9.46 4.80 -13.61
N ARG A 16 -10.74 4.54 -13.91
CA ARG A 16 -11.82 5.53 -13.79
C ARG A 16 -11.93 6.13 -12.38
N MET A 17 -11.93 5.28 -11.35
CA MET A 17 -12.06 5.75 -9.97
C MET A 17 -10.80 6.51 -9.50
N PHE A 18 -9.62 6.09 -9.95
CA PHE A 18 -8.38 6.80 -9.64
C PHE A 18 -8.38 8.19 -10.27
N ASP A 19 -8.74 8.29 -11.55
CA ASP A 19 -8.80 9.56 -12.28
C ASP A 19 -9.77 10.53 -11.61
N GLN A 20 -10.98 10.07 -11.26
CA GLN A 20 -11.98 10.88 -10.55
C GLN A 20 -11.46 11.42 -9.21
N LYS A 21 -10.80 10.58 -8.41
CA LYS A 21 -10.28 10.98 -7.09
C LYS A 21 -9.10 11.95 -7.24
N MET A 22 -8.21 11.74 -8.21
CA MET A 22 -7.07 12.64 -8.44
C MET A 22 -7.49 13.98 -9.05
N GLU A 23 -8.49 13.99 -9.94
CA GLU A 23 -9.07 15.22 -10.48
C GLU A 23 -9.67 16.08 -9.36
N TRP A 24 -10.36 15.46 -8.38
CA TRP A 24 -10.88 16.16 -7.21
C TRP A 24 -9.77 16.69 -6.28
N GLU A 25 -8.79 15.85 -5.94
CA GLU A 25 -7.79 16.19 -4.90
C GLU A 25 -6.62 17.04 -5.41
N LYS A 26 -6.31 16.94 -6.72
CA LYS A 26 -5.19 17.61 -7.40
C LYS A 26 -5.58 18.06 -8.82
N PRO A 27 -6.58 18.93 -8.99
CA PRO A 27 -7.11 19.33 -10.31
C PRO A 27 -6.08 20.01 -11.23
N ASN A 28 -4.99 20.55 -10.67
CA ASN A 28 -3.94 21.23 -11.44
C ASN A 28 -2.81 20.31 -11.88
N ASP A 29 -2.81 19.04 -11.43
CA ASP A 29 -1.78 18.07 -11.75
C ASP A 29 -2.38 16.88 -12.49
N THR A 30 -1.64 16.32 -13.44
CA THR A 30 -2.07 15.12 -14.17
C THR A 30 -1.47 13.89 -13.54
N TRP A 31 -2.30 12.89 -13.23
CA TRP A 31 -1.87 11.61 -12.67
C TRP A 31 -2.20 10.44 -13.59
N SER A 32 -1.29 9.48 -13.68
CA SER A 32 -1.48 8.24 -14.46
C SER A 32 -1.36 7.00 -13.58
N LEU A 33 -2.24 6.02 -13.79
CA LEU A 33 -2.19 4.71 -13.14
C LEU A 33 -1.76 3.65 -14.16
N ILE A 34 -0.62 3.02 -13.91
CA ILE A 34 -0.03 2.00 -14.79
C ILE A 34 -0.11 0.65 -14.11
N PHE A 35 -0.65 -0.33 -14.82
CA PHE A 35 -0.77 -1.71 -14.37
C PHE A 35 0.47 -2.50 -14.80
N LEU A 36 1.30 -2.90 -13.84
CA LEU A 36 2.48 -3.72 -14.11
C LEU A 36 2.10 -5.20 -14.08
N SER A 37 2.66 -5.97 -15.02
CA SER A 37 2.51 -7.42 -15.05
C SER A 37 3.36 -8.09 -13.97
N ILE A 38 3.00 -9.33 -13.68
CA ILE A 38 3.69 -10.26 -12.78
C ILE A 38 5.16 -10.45 -13.20
N GLU A 39 5.46 -10.38 -14.50
CA GLU A 39 6.79 -10.67 -15.04
C GLU A 39 7.75 -9.47 -15.01
N CYS A 40 7.28 -8.27 -14.62
CA CYS A 40 8.16 -7.11 -14.47
C CYS A 40 9.12 -7.29 -13.28
N GLY A 41 10.28 -7.89 -13.54
CA GLY A 41 11.39 -7.99 -12.60
C GLY A 41 11.94 -6.62 -12.21
N GLY A 42 12.20 -6.44 -10.92
CA GLY A 42 12.94 -5.30 -10.37
C GLY A 42 12.11 -4.03 -10.14
N TRP A 43 12.25 -3.47 -8.94
CA TRP A 43 11.64 -2.20 -8.57
C TRP A 43 12.58 -1.03 -8.94
N PRO A 44 12.21 -0.13 -9.88
CA PRO A 44 13.10 0.94 -10.29
C PRO A 44 13.15 2.11 -9.27
N GLY A 45 14.33 2.35 -8.68
CA GLY A 45 14.81 3.66 -8.21
C GLY A 45 14.16 4.29 -6.97
N ARG A 46 14.47 5.59 -6.76
CA ARG A 46 14.01 6.49 -5.65
C ARG A 46 12.50 6.82 -5.72
N ARG A 47 11.63 5.82 -5.78
CA ARG A 47 10.16 5.99 -5.75
C ARG A 47 9.57 5.59 -4.40
N VAL A 48 8.46 6.20 -4.02
CA VAL A 48 7.76 5.85 -2.78
C VAL A 48 7.01 4.53 -3.02
N LYS A 49 7.29 3.53 -2.17
CA LYS A 49 6.61 2.24 -2.18
C LYS A 49 5.58 2.19 -1.06
N CYS A 50 4.35 1.82 -1.38
CA CYS A 50 3.29 1.63 -0.39
C CYS A 50 2.59 0.27 -0.63
N PRO A 51 2.78 -0.71 0.27
CA PRO A 51 2.04 -1.96 0.22
C PRO A 51 0.63 -1.78 0.82
N PHE A 52 -0.35 -2.44 0.22
CA PHE A 52 -1.71 -2.62 0.73
C PHE A 52 -2.09 -4.09 0.63
N LEU A 53 -3.07 -4.48 1.43
CA LEU A 53 -3.62 -5.83 1.43
C LEU A 53 -5.06 -5.73 1.00
N SER A 54 -5.55 -6.66 0.20
CA SER A 54 -6.98 -6.74 -0.09
C SER A 54 -7.39 -8.17 -0.43
N PRO A 55 -8.59 -8.61 -0.05
CA PRO A 55 -9.17 -9.82 -0.59
C PRO A 55 -9.41 -9.66 -2.09
N CYS A 56 -9.35 -10.78 -2.81
CA CYS A 56 -9.58 -10.82 -4.24
C CYS A 56 -9.99 -12.21 -4.71
N ARG A 57 -10.35 -12.33 -5.98
CA ARG A 57 -10.58 -13.64 -6.63
C ARG A 57 -9.56 -13.86 -7.73
N PHE A 58 -8.93 -15.02 -7.71
CA PHE A 58 -8.09 -15.51 -8.79
C PHE A 58 -8.90 -16.32 -9.78
N GLN A 59 -8.46 -16.35 -11.03
CA GLN A 59 -8.96 -17.28 -12.02
C GLN A 59 -7.81 -17.96 -12.76
N CYS A 60 -7.86 -19.29 -12.83
CA CYS A 60 -6.89 -20.03 -13.61
C CYS A 60 -7.16 -19.86 -15.11
N SER A 61 -6.15 -19.39 -15.84
CA SER A 61 -6.20 -19.29 -17.30
C SER A 61 -6.24 -20.65 -18.02
N CYS A 62 -5.77 -21.73 -17.38
CA CYS A 62 -5.75 -23.08 -17.98
C CYS A 62 -7.03 -23.89 -17.75
N CYS A 63 -7.62 -23.84 -16.55
CA CYS A 63 -8.78 -24.68 -16.18
C CYS A 63 -10.03 -23.89 -15.80
N ALA A 64 -10.02 -22.56 -15.99
CA ALA A 64 -11.09 -21.62 -15.69
C ALA A 64 -11.57 -21.57 -14.23
N ARG A 65 -11.01 -22.39 -13.32
CA ARG A 65 -11.38 -22.42 -11.91
C ARG A 65 -11.14 -21.06 -11.26
N CYS A 66 -12.12 -20.58 -10.50
CA CYS A 66 -11.96 -19.43 -9.62
C CYS A 66 -11.71 -19.86 -8.17
N TRP A 67 -10.97 -19.05 -7.42
CA TRP A 67 -10.88 -19.19 -5.96
C TRP A 67 -10.64 -17.82 -5.30
N PRO A 68 -11.18 -17.62 -4.09
CA PRO A 68 -10.89 -16.42 -3.32
C PRO A 68 -9.49 -16.48 -2.69
N SER A 69 -8.95 -15.32 -2.35
CA SER A 69 -7.81 -15.16 -1.46
C SER A 69 -8.15 -14.11 -0.41
N ALA A 70 -7.92 -14.43 0.87
CA ALA A 70 -8.23 -13.53 1.99
C ALA A 70 -7.50 -12.20 1.86
N GLN A 71 -6.24 -12.24 1.45
CA GLN A 71 -5.42 -11.06 1.28
C GLN A 71 -4.38 -11.28 0.21
N VAL A 72 -4.19 -10.28 -0.64
CA VAL A 72 -3.12 -10.22 -1.64
C VAL A 72 -2.38 -8.89 -1.48
N PRO A 73 -1.05 -8.90 -1.43
CA PRO A 73 -0.28 -7.66 -1.43
C PRO A 73 -0.37 -6.94 -2.78
N ILE A 74 -0.65 -5.65 -2.69
CA ILE A 74 -0.69 -4.67 -3.77
C ILE A 74 0.39 -3.64 -3.46
N PHE A 75 1.27 -3.39 -4.41
CA PHE A 75 2.34 -2.41 -4.27
C PHE A 75 2.11 -1.25 -5.22
N PHE A 76 2.17 -0.05 -4.66
CA PHE A 76 2.14 1.18 -5.46
C PHE A 76 3.50 1.85 -5.46
N HIS A 77 3.93 2.24 -6.66
CA HIS A 77 5.15 2.99 -6.90
C HIS A 77 4.77 4.37 -7.40
N MET A 78 4.96 5.37 -6.55
CA MET A 78 4.49 6.72 -6.81
C MET A 78 5.67 7.64 -7.09
N HIS A 79 5.50 8.50 -8.08
CA HIS A 79 6.43 9.56 -8.45
C HIS A 79 5.65 10.80 -8.87
N LEU A 80 6.10 11.98 -8.45
CA LEU A 80 5.55 13.27 -8.86
C LEU A 80 6.71 14.15 -9.34
N ASP A 81 6.64 14.57 -10.60
CA ASP A 81 7.43 15.69 -11.11
C ASP A 81 6.68 16.99 -10.80
N ARG A 82 7.13 17.68 -9.75
CA ARG A 82 6.52 18.95 -9.30
C ARG A 82 6.72 20.09 -10.27
N SER A 83 7.75 20.03 -11.13
CA SER A 83 8.00 21.10 -12.10
C SER A 83 7.00 21.07 -13.26
N GLN A 84 6.52 19.88 -13.59
CA GLN A 84 5.56 19.65 -14.68
C GLN A 84 4.13 19.41 -14.18
N GLY A 85 3.92 19.26 -12.87
CA GLY A 85 2.62 18.85 -12.32
C GLY A 85 2.21 17.45 -12.79
N GLN A 86 3.18 16.55 -13.01
CA GLN A 86 2.93 15.23 -13.58
C GLN A 86 3.27 14.11 -12.61
N GLY A 87 2.23 13.36 -12.24
CA GLY A 87 2.30 12.22 -11.35
C GLY A 87 2.13 10.88 -12.05
N GLN A 88 2.75 9.86 -11.51
CA GLN A 88 2.62 8.48 -11.97
C GLN A 88 2.56 7.52 -10.79
N VAL A 89 1.57 6.64 -10.83
CA VAL A 89 1.46 5.48 -9.96
C VAL A 89 1.62 4.23 -10.81
N LYS A 90 2.57 3.37 -10.44
CA LYS A 90 2.64 2.01 -10.99
C LYS A 90 2.11 1.03 -9.95
N ARG A 91 1.07 0.27 -10.29
CA ARG A 91 0.46 -0.76 -9.46
C ARG A 91 1.01 -2.13 -9.86
N ARG A 92 1.51 -2.88 -8.89
CA ARG A 92 1.83 -4.32 -9.03
C ARG A 92 1.02 -5.09 -8.01
N VAL A 93 0.47 -6.23 -8.42
CA VAL A 93 -0.26 -7.14 -7.53
C VAL A 93 0.41 -8.51 -7.58
N CYS A 94 0.56 -9.17 -6.43
CA CYS A 94 1.12 -10.52 -6.37
C CYS A 94 0.07 -11.57 -6.76
N GLY A 95 0.45 -12.50 -7.63
CA GLY A 95 -0.41 -13.58 -8.07
C GLY A 95 -0.34 -14.85 -7.22
N GLN A 96 -1.23 -15.80 -7.53
CA GLN A 96 -1.21 -17.16 -6.99
C GLN A 96 -1.24 -18.19 -8.11
N LYS A 97 -0.55 -19.31 -7.91
CA LYS A 97 -0.61 -20.46 -8.83
C LYS A 97 -1.88 -21.28 -8.61
N CYS A 98 -2.46 -21.79 -9.69
CA CYS A 98 -3.60 -22.71 -9.60
C CYS A 98 -3.24 -23.98 -8.82
N LYS A 99 -4.18 -24.45 -7.97
CA LYS A 99 -3.95 -25.66 -7.16
C LYS A 99 -4.00 -26.98 -7.95
N LYS A 100 -4.68 -26.99 -9.11
CA LYS A 100 -4.92 -28.19 -9.91
C LYS A 100 -3.95 -28.35 -11.10
N CYS A 101 -3.43 -27.25 -11.63
CA CYS A 101 -2.62 -27.28 -12.84
C CYS A 101 -1.13 -27.43 -12.52
N HIS A 102 -0.45 -28.36 -13.20
CA HIS A 102 1.00 -28.50 -13.14
C HIS A 102 1.68 -27.40 -13.97
N GLY A 103 2.86 -26.92 -13.54
CA GLY A 103 3.59 -25.86 -14.26
C GLY A 103 2.89 -24.50 -14.28
N ALA A 104 1.93 -24.27 -13.38
CA ALA A 104 1.11 -23.05 -13.39
C ALA A 104 1.97 -21.78 -13.22
N LYS A 105 1.74 -20.82 -14.13
CA LYS A 105 2.12 -19.42 -13.94
C LYS A 105 1.31 -18.79 -12.80
N PHE A 106 1.75 -17.64 -12.31
CA PHE A 106 0.91 -16.85 -11.41
C PHE A 106 -0.26 -16.28 -12.20
N GLU A 107 -1.45 -16.43 -11.63
CA GLU A 107 -2.70 -16.11 -12.32
C GLU A 107 -3.17 -14.69 -12.04
N THR A 108 -4.01 -14.19 -12.94
CA THR A 108 -4.64 -12.87 -12.80
C THR A 108 -5.78 -12.89 -11.80
N LEU A 109 -6.18 -11.70 -11.34
CA LEU A 109 -7.17 -11.55 -10.28
C LEU A 109 -8.10 -10.38 -10.49
N THR A 110 -9.22 -10.41 -9.78
CA THR A 110 -10.19 -9.32 -9.72
C THR A 110 -10.47 -8.92 -8.27
N PHE A 111 -10.63 -7.62 -8.06
CA PHE A 111 -11.12 -7.03 -6.81
C PHE A 111 -12.59 -6.66 -6.96
N SER A 112 -13.35 -6.63 -5.86
CA SER A 112 -14.66 -5.99 -5.90
C SER A 112 -14.53 -4.47 -6.02
N GLN A 113 -15.57 -3.82 -6.52
CA GLN A 113 -15.56 -2.38 -6.75
C GLN A 113 -15.37 -1.60 -5.44
N GLU A 114 -15.97 -2.06 -4.36
CA GLU A 114 -15.90 -1.48 -3.03
C GLU A 114 -14.48 -1.56 -2.45
N ASN A 115 -13.79 -2.70 -2.67
CA ASN A 115 -12.39 -2.83 -2.28
C ASN A 115 -11.48 -1.95 -3.14
N ILE A 116 -11.74 -1.83 -4.45
CA ILE A 116 -11.01 -0.89 -5.32
C ILE A 116 -11.11 0.52 -4.78
N GLU A 117 -12.32 0.96 -4.44
CA GLU A 117 -12.57 2.30 -3.92
C GLU A 117 -11.76 2.58 -2.65
N ARG A 118 -11.80 1.68 -1.66
CA ARG A 118 -11.05 1.83 -0.40
C ARG A 118 -9.54 1.84 -0.61
N ILE A 119 -9.02 0.97 -1.49
CA ILE A 119 -7.59 0.95 -1.79
C ILE A 119 -7.18 2.27 -2.45
N LEU A 120 -8.02 2.82 -3.33
CA LEU A 120 -7.75 4.08 -4.00
C LEU A 120 -7.84 5.28 -3.06
N ASP A 121 -8.81 5.32 -2.12
CA ASP A 121 -8.86 6.35 -1.07
C ASP A 121 -7.56 6.37 -0.26
N ASN A 122 -7.13 5.19 0.18
CA ASN A 122 -5.88 5.02 0.90
C ASN A 122 -4.65 5.42 0.07
N LEU A 123 -4.64 5.08 -1.22
CA LEU A 123 -3.56 5.46 -2.15
C LEU A 123 -3.48 6.98 -2.30
N VAL A 124 -4.61 7.65 -2.47
CA VAL A 124 -4.69 9.11 -2.64
C VAL A 124 -4.19 9.83 -1.38
N LEU A 125 -4.57 9.36 -0.19
CA LEU A 125 -3.99 9.86 1.06
C LEU A 125 -2.47 9.70 1.09
N LYS A 126 -1.94 8.55 0.63
CA LYS A 126 -0.49 8.33 0.53
C LYS A 126 0.21 9.19 -0.51
N ILE A 127 -0.44 9.49 -1.64
CA ILE A 127 0.07 10.43 -2.64
C ILE A 127 0.20 11.83 -2.00
N ARG A 128 -0.84 12.30 -1.33
CA ARG A 128 -0.84 13.60 -0.65
C ARG A 128 0.25 13.69 0.42
N GLU A 129 0.33 12.67 1.28
CA GLU A 129 1.34 12.59 2.33
C GLU A 129 2.77 12.53 1.76
N LYS A 130 3.03 11.61 0.83
CA LYS A 130 4.41 11.25 0.45
C LYS A 130 4.92 12.03 -0.76
N CYS A 131 4.08 12.28 -1.76
CA CYS A 131 4.45 13.02 -2.96
C CYS A 131 4.28 14.52 -2.75
N TYR A 132 3.17 14.97 -2.14
CA TYR A 132 2.89 16.39 -1.89
C TYR A 132 3.43 16.92 -0.56
N ARG A 133 3.84 16.05 0.36
CA ARG A 133 4.32 16.41 1.71
C ARG A 133 3.26 17.13 2.54
N GLU A 134 1.99 16.84 2.27
CA GLU A 134 0.88 17.38 3.04
C GLU A 134 0.82 16.72 4.42
N PHE A 135 0.44 17.52 5.41
CA PHE A 135 0.11 16.99 6.73
C PHE A 135 -1.29 16.39 6.71
N ILE A 136 -1.40 15.10 7.00
CA ILE A 136 -2.66 14.37 7.08
C ILE A 136 -2.95 14.08 8.56
N ALA A 137 -3.93 14.79 9.13
CA ALA A 137 -4.25 14.73 10.55
C ALA A 137 -4.82 13.37 10.98
N ASN A 138 -5.70 12.78 10.16
CA ASN A 138 -6.21 11.43 10.35
C ASN A 138 -5.60 10.49 9.30
N ARG A 139 -4.74 9.57 9.75
CA ARG A 139 -4.04 8.58 8.92
C ARG A 139 -4.73 7.22 8.90
N ASP A 140 -5.93 7.12 9.46
CA ASP A 140 -6.68 5.87 9.49
C ASP A 140 -6.99 5.46 8.05
N LEU A 141 -6.30 4.42 7.60
CA LEU A 141 -6.54 3.82 6.30
C LEU A 141 -7.76 2.92 6.40
N ALA A 142 -8.65 3.01 5.43
CA ALA A 142 -9.83 2.15 5.39
C ALA A 142 -9.40 0.69 5.20
N ASP A 143 -9.86 -0.18 6.11
CA ASP A 143 -9.63 -1.61 5.98
C ASP A 143 -10.41 -2.19 4.78
N PRO A 144 -9.85 -3.20 4.09
CA PRO A 144 -10.57 -3.88 3.02
C PRO A 144 -11.85 -4.57 3.51
N ILE A 145 -12.87 -4.64 2.66
CA ILE A 145 -14.09 -5.43 2.90
C ILE A 145 -13.79 -6.90 2.64
N VAL A 146 -13.96 -7.74 3.66
CA VAL A 146 -13.96 -9.20 3.50
C VAL A 146 -15.34 -9.64 3.04
N GLU A 147 -15.43 -10.14 1.81
CA GLU A 147 -16.70 -10.59 1.20
C GLU A 147 -16.94 -12.09 1.36
N GLU A 148 -15.86 -12.87 1.47
CA GLU A 148 -15.91 -14.32 1.61
C GLU A 148 -14.83 -14.75 2.60
N ASP A 149 -15.22 -15.55 3.59
CA ASP A 149 -14.29 -16.15 4.52
C ASP A 149 -13.47 -17.22 3.79
N VAL A 150 -12.14 -17.03 3.77
CA VAL A 150 -11.23 -18.00 3.18
C VAL A 150 -10.63 -18.84 4.28
N GLU A 151 -11.07 -20.08 4.36
CA GLU A 151 -10.60 -21.05 5.34
C GLU A 151 -9.29 -21.73 4.93
N GLY A 152 -8.55 -22.18 5.94
CA GLY A 152 -7.36 -23.01 5.79
C GLY A 152 -6.03 -22.24 5.81
N PRO A 153 -4.91 -22.99 5.90
CA PRO A 153 -3.59 -22.39 5.98
C PRO A 153 -3.20 -21.69 4.69
N HIS A 154 -2.37 -20.66 4.82
CA HIS A 154 -1.76 -19.98 3.67
C HIS A 154 -0.83 -20.94 2.91
N ASP A 155 -1.11 -21.20 1.63
CA ASP A 155 -0.30 -22.04 0.75
C ASP A 155 0.91 -21.25 0.22
N THR A 156 1.98 -21.21 1.01
CA THR A 156 3.22 -20.45 0.71
C THR A 156 3.89 -20.89 -0.59
N THR A 157 3.73 -22.16 -0.99
CA THR A 157 4.36 -22.73 -2.20
C THR A 157 3.77 -22.17 -3.50
N ARG A 158 2.57 -21.57 -3.42
CA ARG A 158 1.83 -21.04 -4.57
C ARG A 158 1.65 -19.54 -4.55
N CYS A 159 2.10 -18.87 -3.49
CA CYS A 159 2.00 -17.43 -3.32
C CYS A 159 3.23 -16.73 -3.91
N GLU A 160 3.03 -15.81 -4.85
CA GLU A 160 4.13 -15.04 -5.44
C GLU A 160 4.87 -14.22 -4.39
N ALA A 161 4.16 -13.60 -3.45
CA ALA A 161 4.78 -12.80 -2.40
C ALA A 161 5.69 -13.65 -1.50
N CYS A 162 5.34 -14.92 -1.25
CA CYS A 162 6.21 -15.85 -0.51
C CYS A 162 7.44 -16.20 -1.33
N ALA A 163 7.28 -16.49 -2.63
CA ALA A 163 8.40 -16.78 -3.52
C ALA A 163 9.38 -15.60 -3.62
N LEU A 164 8.89 -14.36 -3.45
CA LEU A 164 9.69 -13.13 -3.43
C LEU A 164 10.19 -12.72 -2.04
N GLY A 165 9.81 -13.45 -0.97
CA GLY A 165 10.20 -13.11 0.41
C GLY A 165 9.55 -11.83 0.98
N ILE A 166 8.45 -11.36 0.38
CA ILE A 166 7.74 -10.11 0.76
C ILE A 166 6.32 -10.35 1.27
N CYS A 167 5.97 -11.61 1.57
CA CYS A 167 4.69 -11.93 2.19
C CYS A 167 4.70 -11.53 3.67
N TYR A 168 3.83 -10.60 4.03
CA TYR A 168 3.72 -9.98 5.35
C TYR A 168 2.96 -10.86 6.37
N ARG A 169 2.56 -12.08 6.01
CA ARG A 169 1.67 -12.93 6.84
C ARG A 169 2.38 -13.76 7.93
N SER A 170 3.62 -13.45 8.32
CA SER A 170 4.18 -14.06 9.55
C SER A 170 3.73 -13.35 10.84
N THR A 171 3.12 -12.16 10.76
CA THR A 171 2.80 -11.35 11.96
C THR A 171 1.32 -11.11 12.23
N TYR A 172 0.41 -11.38 11.29
CA TYR A 172 -1.03 -11.31 11.55
C TYR A 172 -1.59 -12.71 11.71
N GLY A 173 -1.65 -13.16 12.97
CA GLY A 173 -2.39 -14.33 13.38
C GLY A 173 -3.85 -14.26 12.90
N SER A 174 -4.39 -15.44 12.64
CA SER A 174 -5.78 -15.73 12.26
C SER A 174 -6.77 -14.64 12.66
N VAL A 175 -7.40 -14.01 11.67
CA VAL A 175 -8.55 -13.13 11.90
C VAL A 175 -9.66 -13.99 12.49
N ILE A 176 -9.96 -13.78 13.77
CA ILE A 176 -11.12 -14.36 14.45
C ILE A 176 -12.37 -13.68 13.87
N PRO A 177 -13.43 -14.44 13.49
CA PRO A 177 -14.66 -13.87 12.96
C PRO A 177 -15.33 -12.91 13.95
N ALA A 178 -16.01 -11.88 13.42
CA ALA A 178 -16.73 -10.86 14.18
C ALA A 178 -17.80 -11.43 15.15
N SER A 179 -18.20 -12.70 15.00
CA SER A 179 -19.15 -13.37 15.90
C SER A 179 -18.59 -13.66 17.30
N LEU A 180 -17.26 -13.63 17.50
CA LEU A 180 -16.62 -13.85 18.79
C LEU A 180 -16.13 -12.57 19.47
N ALA A 181 -16.24 -11.41 18.81
CA ALA A 181 -15.78 -10.13 19.34
C ALA A 181 -16.70 -9.55 20.46
N ALA A 182 -17.89 -10.13 20.66
CA ALA A 182 -18.84 -9.68 21.67
C ALA A 182 -18.45 -10.02 23.12
N ALA A 183 -17.35 -10.74 23.35
CA ALA A 183 -16.93 -11.20 24.67
C ALA A 183 -15.48 -10.82 25.01
N SER A 184 -15.09 -9.55 24.84
CA SER A 184 -13.89 -9.01 25.50
C SER A 184 -13.96 -7.48 25.56
N GLN A 185 -14.09 -6.91 26.75
CA GLN A 185 -13.86 -5.47 26.96
C GLN A 185 -12.35 -5.12 26.88
N PRO A 186 -12.01 -3.84 26.62
CA PRO A 186 -10.73 -3.44 26.02
C PRO A 186 -9.63 -3.31 27.07
N GLY A 187 -8.56 -4.09 26.90
CA GLY A 187 -7.30 -3.96 27.62
C GLY A 187 -6.21 -3.43 26.70
N GLN A 188 -5.66 -2.27 27.06
CA GLN A 188 -4.45 -1.65 26.52
C GLN A 188 -3.40 -2.64 26.00
N LEU A 189 -2.96 -2.47 24.76
CA LEU A 189 -1.59 -2.76 24.34
C LEU A 189 -1.15 -1.70 23.33
N ALA A 190 -0.73 -0.56 23.88
CA ALA A 190 0.07 0.43 23.19
C ALA A 190 1.54 0.05 23.30
N TRP A 191 2.19 -0.37 22.21
CA TRP A 191 3.67 -0.42 22.08
C TRP A 191 4.01 -0.20 20.59
N TRP A 192 4.42 1.01 20.21
CA TRP A 192 5.81 1.48 20.14
C TRP A 192 6.65 0.64 19.17
N GLY A 193 6.82 1.17 17.96
CA GLY A 193 7.78 0.69 16.96
C GLY A 193 8.72 1.81 16.57
N ALA A 194 9.77 1.98 17.39
CA ALA A 194 11.06 2.60 17.10
C ALA A 194 11.07 3.70 16.02
N ASP A 195 10.61 4.88 16.42
CA ASP A 195 11.07 6.11 15.81
C ASP A 195 12.54 6.30 16.18
N THR A 196 13.47 6.13 15.24
CA THR A 196 14.72 6.89 15.30
C THR A 196 14.40 8.34 14.92
N GLU A 197 13.51 8.96 15.69
CA GLU A 197 13.18 10.39 15.68
C GLU A 197 13.80 10.99 16.95
N SER A 198 15.12 10.89 17.04
CA SER A 198 15.92 11.53 18.07
C SER A 198 17.17 12.03 17.38
N ASP A 199 17.12 13.28 16.93
CA ASP A 199 18.26 14.22 17.01
C ASP A 199 18.05 15.49 16.19
N TRP A 200 17.21 15.51 15.14
CA TRP A 200 17.06 16.74 14.34
C TRP A 200 16.34 17.87 15.09
N LYS A 201 15.36 17.53 15.93
CA LYS A 201 14.66 18.52 16.78
C LYS A 201 15.62 19.14 17.80
N LEU A 202 16.50 18.33 18.39
CA LEU A 202 17.52 18.83 19.33
C LEU A 202 18.54 19.71 18.59
N LEU A 203 18.97 19.33 17.39
CA LEU A 203 19.85 20.16 16.55
C LEU A 203 19.20 21.51 16.19
N CYS A 204 17.90 21.55 15.88
CA CYS A 204 17.20 22.80 15.57
C CYS A 204 17.12 23.78 16.74
N TYR A 205 17.12 23.31 18.00
CA TYR A 205 17.08 24.18 19.18
C TYR A 205 18.47 24.46 19.77
N VAL A 206 19.39 23.50 19.70
CA VAL A 206 20.71 23.61 20.36
C VAL A 206 21.73 24.33 19.46
N LEU A 207 21.66 24.17 18.13
CA LEU A 207 22.57 24.88 17.21
C LEU A 207 22.41 26.40 17.26
N PRO A 208 21.19 26.99 17.24
CA PRO A 208 21.04 28.45 17.33
C PRO A 208 21.51 29.00 18.67
N VAL A 209 21.30 28.26 19.76
CA VAL A 209 21.72 28.66 21.11
C VAL A 209 23.23 28.60 21.25
N LEU A 210 23.90 27.55 20.75
CA LEU A 210 25.36 27.47 20.72
C LEU A 210 25.99 28.56 19.86
N VAL A 211 25.41 28.85 18.69
CA VAL A 211 25.85 29.95 17.82
C VAL A 211 25.69 31.30 18.53
N ALA A 212 24.55 31.54 19.20
CA ALA A 212 24.34 32.78 19.96
C ALA A 212 25.34 32.92 21.12
N LEU A 213 25.62 31.85 21.87
CA LEU A 213 26.59 31.87 22.97
C LEU A 213 28.02 32.10 22.47
N LEU A 214 28.41 31.52 21.33
CA LEU A 214 29.72 31.77 20.71
C LEU A 214 29.86 33.21 20.21
N VAL A 215 28.81 33.77 19.59
CA VAL A 215 28.79 35.17 19.16
C VAL A 215 28.92 36.11 20.37
N LEU A 216 28.17 35.84 21.45
CA LEU A 216 28.30 36.62 22.69
C LEU A 216 29.70 36.48 23.28
N ALA A 217 30.26 35.28 23.38
CA ALA A 217 31.61 35.06 23.89
C ALA A 217 32.67 35.85 23.09
N VAL A 218 32.57 35.89 21.75
CA VAL A 218 33.48 36.68 20.89
C VAL A 218 33.30 38.19 21.10
N LEU A 219 32.06 38.67 21.25
CA LEU A 219 31.78 40.09 21.48
C LEU A 219 32.24 40.58 22.86
N PHE A 220 32.23 39.69 23.87
CA PHE A 220 32.61 40.03 25.25
C PHE A 220 34.04 39.64 25.63
N SER A 221 34.75 38.84 24.82
CA SER A 221 36.18 38.53 25.02
C SER A 221 37.13 39.54 24.35
N GLY A 222 36.59 40.58 23.71
CA GLY A 222 37.33 41.62 23.01
C GLY A 222 37.48 42.95 23.79
N LYS A 223 37.52 42.91 25.12
CA LYS A 223 37.83 44.06 25.98
C LYS A 223 38.98 43.74 26.92
#